data_AF-A0A241WG65-F1
#
_entry.id   AF-A0A241WG65-F1
#
_cell.length_a   1.000
_cell.length_b   1.000
_cell.length_c   1.000
_cell.angle_alpha   90.00
_cell.angle_beta   90.00
_cell.angle_gamma   90.00
#
_symmetry.space_group_name_H-M   'P 1'
#
loop_
_entity.id
_entity.type
_entity.pdbx_description
1 polymer ?
#
loop_
_entity_poly.entity_id
_entity_poly.type
_entity_poly.pdbx_seq_one_letter_code
_entity_poly.pdbx_strand_id
1 'polypeptide(L)'
;MSKQLTIEQIQQQAEELGIAPAALQAIHEVECRGSGFNPDNTPVILFERHVMRERLIANKFFSIAEKMEIKCPDLCNKLSGAYGLYSAQHGRLAVAAEYHREIALESCSWGIGQVMGYHWKSLGYPSLQAFINAMYKNEASQLEAMCRYIKVNNLVNALKNNDWKAFALGYNGKAYAKNKYDIKLANAYKKFAEGS
;
A
#
# COMPACT_ATOMS: atom_id res chain seq x y z
N MET A 1 22.75 -8.26 -1.97
CA MET A 1 21.66 -8.80 -2.81
C MET A 1 20.84 -7.62 -3.34
N SER A 2 20.35 -7.70 -4.57
CA SER A 2 19.50 -6.64 -5.14
C SER A 2 18.20 -6.49 -4.33
N LYS A 3 17.74 -5.26 -4.14
CA LYS A 3 16.41 -4.98 -3.58
C LYS A 3 15.30 -5.08 -4.63
N GLN A 4 15.66 -5.13 -5.91
CA GLN A 4 14.74 -5.04 -7.03
C GLN A 4 13.96 -6.34 -7.24
N LEU A 5 12.69 -6.20 -7.58
CA LEU A 5 11.79 -7.27 -7.93
C LEU A 5 12.15 -7.85 -9.29
N THR A 6 12.11 -9.17 -9.39
CA THR A 6 12.35 -9.92 -10.64
C THR A 6 11.02 -10.43 -11.21
N ILE A 7 10.99 -10.72 -12.51
CA ILE A 7 9.81 -11.27 -13.17
C ILE A 7 9.50 -12.67 -12.60
N GLU A 8 10.53 -13.45 -12.31
CA GLU A 8 10.41 -14.79 -11.73
C GLU A 8 9.73 -14.74 -10.35
N GLN A 9 10.05 -13.74 -9.52
CA GLN A 9 9.38 -13.54 -8.23
C GLN A 9 7.91 -13.17 -8.39
N ILE A 10 7.55 -12.40 -9.42
CA ILE A 10 6.15 -12.09 -9.74
C ILE A 10 5.42 -13.37 -10.19
N GLN A 11 6.02 -14.15 -11.07
CA GLN A 11 5.45 -15.42 -11.54
C GLN A 11 5.20 -16.39 -10.39
N GLN A 12 6.19 -16.58 -9.51
CA GLN A 12 6.06 -17.45 -8.35
C GLN A 12 4.90 -17.00 -7.42
N GLN A 13 4.79 -15.70 -7.12
CA GLN A 13 3.69 -15.19 -6.28
C GLN A 13 2.32 -15.32 -6.96
N ALA A 14 2.25 -15.18 -8.28
CA ALA A 14 1.01 -15.39 -9.04
C ALA A 14 0.56 -16.85 -8.97
N GLU A 15 1.50 -17.80 -9.11
CA GLU A 15 1.24 -19.23 -8.95
C GLU A 15 0.75 -19.58 -7.53
N GLU A 16 1.39 -19.02 -6.49
CA GLU A 16 0.98 -19.21 -5.09
C GLU A 16 -0.44 -18.66 -4.81
N LEU A 17 -0.84 -17.59 -5.49
CA LEU A 17 -2.21 -17.04 -5.46
C LEU A 17 -3.19 -17.80 -6.36
N GLY A 18 -2.69 -18.65 -7.27
CA GLY A 18 -3.48 -19.35 -8.27
C GLY A 18 -4.11 -18.41 -9.30
N ILE A 19 -3.42 -17.33 -9.69
CA ILE A 19 -3.85 -16.38 -10.72
C ILE A 19 -2.88 -16.41 -11.90
N ALA A 20 -3.30 -15.91 -13.06
CA ALA A 20 -2.39 -15.78 -14.20
C ALA A 20 -1.23 -14.82 -13.87
N PRO A 21 0.03 -15.14 -14.21
CA PRO A 21 1.16 -14.22 -14.02
C PRO A 21 0.92 -12.83 -14.64
N ALA A 22 0.31 -12.77 -15.82
CA ALA A 22 -0.09 -11.53 -16.47
C ALA A 22 -1.01 -10.64 -15.60
N ALA A 23 -1.86 -11.25 -14.75
CA ALA A 23 -2.72 -10.50 -13.84
C ALA A 23 -1.92 -9.83 -12.73
N LEU A 24 -0.94 -10.53 -12.13
CA LEU A 24 -0.09 -9.93 -11.10
C LEU A 24 0.88 -8.89 -11.69
N GLN A 25 1.37 -9.11 -12.90
CA GLN A 25 2.15 -8.11 -13.65
C GLN A 25 1.32 -6.85 -13.95
N ALA A 26 0.04 -7.01 -14.33
CA ALA A 26 -0.86 -5.88 -14.55
C ALA A 26 -1.10 -5.07 -13.27
N ILE A 27 -1.34 -5.74 -12.14
CA ILE A 27 -1.46 -5.06 -10.84
C ILE A 27 -0.14 -4.36 -10.50
N HIS A 28 0.99 -5.03 -10.66
CA HIS A 28 2.29 -4.44 -10.38
C HIS A 28 2.51 -3.17 -11.23
N GLU A 29 2.24 -3.19 -12.54
CA GLU A 29 2.40 -2.02 -13.41
C GLU A 29 1.48 -0.85 -13.02
N VAL A 30 0.24 -1.12 -12.60
CA VAL A 30 -0.76 -0.07 -12.33
C VAL A 30 -0.66 0.48 -10.90
N GLU A 31 -0.43 -0.39 -9.92
CA GLU A 31 -0.40 -0.03 -8.50
C GLU A 31 0.99 0.39 -8.03
N CYS A 32 2.04 0.02 -8.76
CA CYS A 32 3.41 0.36 -8.38
C CYS A 32 3.92 1.50 -9.26
N ARG A 33 4.45 2.54 -8.63
CA ARG A 33 4.98 3.72 -9.31
C ARG A 33 6.44 3.54 -9.71
N GLY A 34 6.76 2.36 -10.24
CA GLY A 34 8.13 1.90 -10.48
C GLY A 34 8.71 1.25 -9.22
N SER A 35 9.82 1.80 -8.71
CA SER A 35 10.55 1.26 -7.57
C SER A 35 9.76 1.37 -6.26
N GLY A 36 9.79 0.31 -5.47
CA GLY A 36 9.34 0.26 -4.09
C GLY A 36 10.26 0.98 -3.09
N PHE A 37 11.41 1.48 -3.56
CA PHE A 37 12.38 2.23 -2.78
C PHE A 37 12.70 3.59 -3.42
N ASN A 38 12.92 4.58 -2.55
CA ASN A 38 13.49 5.88 -2.89
C ASN A 38 15.01 5.76 -3.18
N PRO A 39 15.64 6.80 -3.77
CA PRO A 39 17.09 6.84 -3.99
C PRO A 39 17.94 6.70 -2.72
N ASP A 40 17.39 7.07 -1.56
CA ASP A 40 18.03 6.93 -0.24
C ASP A 40 17.83 5.54 0.40
N ASN A 41 17.31 4.56 -0.35
CA ASN A 41 16.99 3.20 0.07
C ASN A 41 15.87 3.06 1.12
N THR A 42 15.15 4.13 1.44
CA THR A 42 13.91 4.05 2.22
C THR A 42 12.78 3.53 1.33
N PRO A 43 11.80 2.77 1.86
CA PRO A 43 10.64 2.35 1.07
C PRO A 43 9.83 3.57 0.65
N VAL A 44 9.23 3.54 -0.53
CA VAL A 44 8.24 4.55 -0.93
C VAL A 44 7.06 4.48 0.02
N ILE A 45 6.65 5.62 0.58
CA ILE A 45 5.48 5.70 1.46
C ILE A 45 4.55 6.85 1.05
N LEU A 46 3.28 6.75 1.41
CA LEU A 46 2.36 7.88 1.45
C LEU A 46 1.76 7.97 2.84
N PHE A 47 1.94 9.12 3.50
CA PHE A 47 1.39 9.37 4.83
C PHE A 47 -0.03 9.92 4.72
N GLU A 48 -1.00 9.20 5.29
CA GLU A 48 -2.42 9.52 5.24
C GLU A 48 -2.87 10.24 6.51
N ARG A 49 -2.91 11.58 6.47
CA ARG A 49 -3.29 12.44 7.62
C ARG A 49 -4.66 12.12 8.22
N HIS A 50 -5.58 11.62 7.39
CA HIS A 50 -6.91 11.24 7.82
C HIS A 50 -6.92 9.91 8.56
N VAL A 51 -6.10 8.95 8.11
CA VAL A 51 -5.88 7.69 8.81
C VAL A 51 -5.20 7.92 10.16
N MET A 52 -4.23 8.83 10.25
CA MET A 52 -3.62 9.22 11.53
C MET A 52 -4.69 9.63 12.54
N ARG A 53 -5.59 10.53 12.14
CA ARG A 53 -6.68 11.00 12.99
C ARG A 53 -7.65 9.88 13.37
N GLU A 54 -8.12 9.12 12.39
CA GLU A 54 -9.06 8.02 12.58
C GLU A 54 -8.50 6.97 13.57
N ARG A 55 -7.23 6.61 13.41
CA ARG A 55 -6.58 5.63 14.28
C ARG A 55 -6.31 6.15 15.69
N LEU A 56 -5.93 7.42 15.85
CA LEU A 56 -5.83 8.03 17.18
C LEU A 56 -7.17 7.95 17.93
N ILE A 57 -8.26 8.29 17.24
CA ILE A 57 -9.62 8.23 17.79
C ILE A 57 -10.04 6.80 18.11
N ALA A 58 -9.83 5.86 17.18
CA ALA A 58 -10.18 4.45 17.37
C ALA A 58 -9.44 3.81 18.57
N ASN A 59 -8.21 4.28 18.86
CA ASN A 59 -7.41 3.84 20.00
C ASN A 59 -7.56 4.75 21.23
N LYS A 60 -8.56 5.64 21.26
CA LYS A 60 -8.91 6.53 22.39
C LYS A 60 -7.83 7.55 22.77
N PHE A 61 -6.91 7.89 21.86
CA PHE A 61 -5.92 8.95 22.02
C PHE A 61 -6.47 10.33 21.61
N PHE A 62 -7.63 10.71 22.16
CA PHE A 62 -8.35 11.93 21.77
C PHE A 62 -7.52 13.21 21.96
N SER A 63 -6.82 13.33 23.08
CA SER A 63 -5.98 14.52 23.38
C SER A 63 -4.82 14.68 22.39
N ILE A 64 -4.24 13.58 21.92
CA ILE A 64 -3.21 13.59 20.87
C ILE A 64 -3.83 14.01 19.54
N ALA A 65 -4.99 13.46 19.18
CA ALA A 65 -5.70 13.80 17.95
C ALA A 65 -6.03 15.30 17.88
N GLU A 66 -6.62 15.85 18.94
CA GLU A 66 -6.98 17.28 19.04
C GLU A 66 -5.73 18.16 18.97
N LYS A 67 -4.68 17.82 19.73
CA LYS A 67 -3.42 18.57 19.71
C LYS A 67 -2.78 18.59 18.32
N MET A 68 -2.74 17.44 17.64
CA MET A 68 -2.18 17.34 16.29
C MET A 68 -3.05 18.06 15.26
N GLU A 69 -4.37 17.92 15.32
CA GLU A 69 -5.29 18.57 14.37
C GLU A 69 -5.16 20.10 14.41
N ILE A 70 -4.83 20.66 15.58
CA ILE A 70 -4.54 22.10 15.75
C ILE A 70 -3.10 22.46 15.31
N LYS A 71 -2.08 21.72 15.79
CA LYS A 71 -0.67 22.09 15.60
C LYS A 71 -0.10 21.72 14.22
N CYS A 72 -0.55 20.62 13.65
CA CYS A 72 -0.09 20.08 12.37
C CYS A 72 -1.28 19.51 11.56
N PRO A 73 -2.22 20.38 11.10
CA PRO A 73 -3.40 19.96 10.34
C PRO A 73 -3.08 19.30 8.99
N ASP A 74 -1.85 19.41 8.51
CA ASP A 74 -1.34 18.69 7.36
C ASP A 74 -1.00 17.23 7.68
N LEU A 75 -0.77 16.87 8.95
CA LEU A 75 -0.44 15.52 9.44
C LEU A 75 -1.58 14.84 10.21
N CYS A 76 -2.58 15.59 10.67
CA CYS A 76 -3.77 15.05 11.32
C CYS A 76 -5.00 15.87 10.91
N ASN A 77 -5.94 15.28 10.17
CA ASN A 77 -7.13 15.99 9.72
C ASN A 77 -8.31 15.05 9.47
N LYS A 78 -9.55 15.54 9.47
CA LYS A 78 -10.72 14.75 9.04
C LYS A 78 -10.72 14.47 7.54
N LEU A 79 -10.13 15.37 6.75
CA LEU A 79 -10.11 15.28 5.30
C LEU A 79 -8.83 14.58 4.82
N SER A 80 -8.97 13.73 3.80
CA SER A 80 -7.83 13.19 3.07
C SER A 80 -7.13 14.26 2.22
N GLY A 81 -6.03 13.91 1.54
CA GLY A 81 -5.28 14.84 0.70
C GLY A 81 -4.22 15.66 1.43
N ALA A 82 -3.81 16.78 0.81
CA ALA A 82 -2.71 17.65 1.25
C ALA A 82 -1.40 16.89 1.49
N TYR A 83 -1.11 15.93 0.61
CA TYR A 83 0.02 15.01 0.74
C TYR A 83 1.38 15.72 0.69
N GLY A 84 1.49 16.84 -0.03
CA GLY A 84 2.77 17.48 -0.31
C GLY A 84 3.60 16.67 -1.31
N LEU A 85 4.91 16.87 -1.28
CA LEU A 85 5.85 16.18 -2.18
C LEU A 85 6.09 14.74 -1.74
N TYR A 86 6.36 13.84 -2.69
CA TYR A 86 6.75 12.45 -2.38
C TYR A 86 8.05 12.38 -1.57
N SER A 87 9.01 13.23 -1.87
CA SER A 87 10.27 13.34 -1.12
C SER A 87 10.07 13.76 0.35
N ALA A 88 8.93 14.38 0.68
CA ALA A 88 8.64 14.85 2.02
C ALA A 88 7.96 13.79 2.91
N GLN A 89 7.53 12.64 2.36
CA GLN A 89 6.68 11.70 3.10
C GLN A 89 7.36 11.09 4.34
N HIS A 90 8.65 10.75 4.25
CA HIS A 90 9.40 10.27 5.42
C HIS A 90 9.59 11.34 6.48
N GLY A 91 9.76 12.62 6.08
CA GLY A 91 9.76 13.74 7.02
C GLY A 91 8.41 13.91 7.73
N ARG A 92 7.30 13.78 6.99
CA ARG A 92 5.94 13.81 7.55
C ARG A 92 5.72 12.68 8.55
N LEU A 93 6.14 11.47 8.22
CA LEU A 93 6.11 10.32 9.12
C LEU A 93 6.95 10.57 10.38
N ALA A 94 8.17 11.11 10.24
CA ALA A 94 9.05 11.39 11.37
C ALA A 94 8.38 12.35 12.38
N VAL A 95 7.81 13.45 11.90
CA VAL A 95 7.08 14.41 12.75
C VAL A 95 5.85 13.77 13.40
N ALA A 96 5.05 12.99 12.66
CA ALA A 96 3.89 12.31 13.24
C ALA A 96 4.28 11.26 14.29
N ALA A 97 5.42 10.60 14.12
CA ALA A 97 5.92 9.59 15.04
C ALA A 97 6.36 10.17 16.40
N GLU A 98 6.69 11.46 16.46
CA GLU A 98 6.95 12.18 17.74
C GLU A 98 5.69 12.26 18.62
N TYR A 99 4.51 12.24 18.01
CA TYR A 99 3.23 12.24 18.74
C TYR A 99 2.81 10.83 19.13
N HIS A 100 2.84 9.90 18.17
CA HIS A 100 2.52 8.49 18.44
C HIS A 100 3.11 7.57 17.34
N ARG A 101 4.25 6.96 17.62
CA ARG A 101 5.01 6.15 16.66
C ARG A 101 4.21 5.06 15.96
N GLU A 102 3.50 4.19 16.70
CA GLU A 102 2.81 3.05 16.08
C GLU A 102 1.70 3.50 15.14
N ILE A 103 0.80 4.38 15.62
CA ILE A 103 -0.27 4.94 14.80
C ILE A 103 0.28 5.70 13.59
N ALA A 104 1.40 6.42 13.71
CA ALA A 104 2.03 7.08 12.57
C ALA A 104 2.49 6.07 11.49
N LEU A 105 3.16 4.99 11.89
CA LEU A 105 3.58 3.91 10.97
C LEU A 105 2.40 3.18 10.33
N GLU A 106 1.34 2.95 11.11
CA GLU A 106 0.09 2.36 10.63
C GLU A 106 -0.66 3.27 9.65
N SER A 107 -0.42 4.57 9.71
CA SER A 107 -1.05 5.60 8.86
C SER A 107 -0.29 5.87 7.56
N CYS A 108 0.73 5.07 7.26
CA CYS A 108 1.39 5.08 5.96
C CYS A 108 0.96 3.89 5.11
N SER A 109 0.84 4.08 3.80
CA SER A 109 1.03 3.00 2.82
C SER A 109 2.52 2.77 2.57
N TRP A 110 2.91 1.54 2.26
CA TRP A 110 4.32 1.15 2.16
C TRP A 110 4.63 0.40 0.87
N GLY A 111 5.76 0.77 0.23
CA GLY A 111 6.41 0.05 -0.85
C GLY A 111 5.54 -0.21 -2.08
N ILE A 112 5.91 -1.26 -2.81
CA ILE A 112 5.10 -1.89 -3.86
C ILE A 112 3.71 -2.23 -3.32
N GLY A 113 2.70 -1.98 -4.15
CA GLY A 113 1.30 -2.21 -3.82
C GLY A 113 0.71 -1.22 -2.81
N GLN A 114 1.53 -0.36 -2.18
CA GLN A 114 1.07 0.69 -1.26
C GLN A 114 0.10 0.16 -0.19
N VAL A 115 0.46 -0.97 0.43
CA VAL A 115 -0.36 -1.59 1.48
C VAL A 115 -0.29 -0.74 2.76
N MET A 116 -1.45 -0.42 3.34
CA MET A 116 -1.52 0.38 4.57
C MET A 116 -0.96 -0.37 5.78
N GLY A 117 -0.16 0.33 6.58
CA GLY A 117 0.53 -0.24 7.74
C GLY A 117 -0.42 -0.80 8.80
N TYR A 118 -1.62 -0.25 8.94
CA TYR A 118 -2.62 -0.78 9.87
C TYR A 118 -3.11 -2.21 9.55
N HIS A 119 -2.81 -2.74 8.36
CA HIS A 119 -3.14 -4.11 8.00
C HIS A 119 -2.15 -5.15 8.54
N TRP A 120 -1.03 -4.74 9.16
CA TRP A 120 0.02 -5.68 9.59
C TRP A 120 -0.52 -6.92 10.30
N LYS A 121 -1.48 -6.73 11.22
CA LYS A 121 -2.07 -7.82 12.01
C LYS A 121 -2.96 -8.72 11.16
N SER A 122 -3.84 -8.14 10.33
CA SER A 122 -4.72 -8.93 9.44
C SER A 122 -3.94 -9.68 8.37
N LEU A 123 -2.75 -9.19 7.99
CA LEU A 123 -1.84 -9.83 7.04
C LEU A 123 -0.94 -10.89 7.70
N GLY A 124 -1.13 -11.17 8.99
CA GLY A 124 -0.40 -12.22 9.71
C GLY A 124 1.06 -11.87 10.03
N TYR A 125 1.42 -10.59 10.07
CA TYR A 125 2.72 -10.20 10.63
C TYR A 125 2.67 -10.31 12.17
N PRO A 126 3.74 -10.76 12.83
CA PRO A 126 3.76 -10.94 14.29
C PRO A 126 3.76 -9.63 15.05
N SER A 127 4.20 -8.53 14.43
CA SER A 127 4.17 -7.18 14.98
C SER A 127 4.19 -6.14 13.85
N LEU A 128 3.81 -4.91 14.18
CA LEU A 128 3.98 -3.75 13.30
C LEU A 128 5.45 -3.60 12.87
N GLN A 129 6.40 -3.77 13.80
CA GLN A 129 7.83 -3.67 13.47
C GLN A 129 8.27 -4.74 12.47
N ALA A 130 7.73 -5.97 12.56
CA ALA A 130 8.03 -7.02 11.59
C ALA A 130 7.50 -6.67 10.18
N PHE A 131 6.31 -6.07 10.09
CA PHE A 131 5.79 -5.53 8.83
C PHE A 131 6.71 -4.44 8.27
N ILE A 132 7.10 -3.45 9.08
CA ILE A 132 8.01 -2.38 8.65
C ILE A 132 9.37 -2.94 8.20
N ASN A 133 9.94 -3.88 8.94
CA ASN A 133 11.20 -4.53 8.56
C ASN A 133 11.08 -5.25 7.20
N ALA A 134 9.95 -5.90 6.93
CA ALA A 134 9.69 -6.50 5.62
C ALA A 134 9.66 -5.45 4.50
N MET A 135 9.03 -4.29 4.73
CA MET A 135 8.97 -3.20 3.74
C MET A 135 10.36 -2.62 3.44
N TYR A 136 11.28 -2.61 4.39
CA TYR A 136 12.66 -2.16 4.20
C TYR A 136 13.58 -3.21 3.55
N LYS A 137 13.21 -4.50 3.62
CA LYS A 137 14.07 -5.62 3.21
C LYS A 137 14.35 -5.62 1.71
N ASN A 138 13.31 -5.75 0.89
CA ASN A 138 13.37 -5.75 -0.58
C ASN A 138 11.97 -5.67 -1.19
N GLU A 139 11.89 -5.46 -2.50
CA GLU A 139 10.63 -5.34 -3.23
C GLU A 139 9.83 -6.64 -3.25
N ALA A 140 10.49 -7.80 -3.22
CA ALA A 140 9.82 -9.09 -3.08
C ALA A 140 9.01 -9.20 -1.78
N SER A 141 9.54 -8.67 -0.67
CA SER A 141 8.82 -8.63 0.62
C SER A 141 7.66 -7.63 0.60
N GLN A 142 7.76 -6.57 -0.20
CA GLN A 142 6.66 -5.61 -0.41
C GLN A 142 5.56 -6.24 -1.29
N LEU A 143 5.94 -6.95 -2.36
CA LEU A 143 5.03 -7.73 -3.20
C LEU A 143 4.29 -8.79 -2.36
N GLU A 144 4.98 -9.47 -1.46
CA GLU A 144 4.38 -10.44 -0.55
C GLU A 144 3.26 -9.81 0.32
N ALA A 145 3.48 -8.59 0.86
CA ALA A 145 2.45 -7.88 1.60
C ALA A 145 1.21 -7.57 0.73
N MET A 146 1.43 -7.17 -0.53
CA MET A 146 0.35 -6.98 -1.51
C MET A 146 -0.42 -8.28 -1.76
N CYS A 147 0.28 -9.40 -1.95
CA CYS A 147 -0.35 -10.71 -2.18
C CYS A 147 -1.16 -11.17 -0.96
N ARG A 148 -0.62 -10.99 0.25
CA ARG A 148 -1.35 -11.23 1.51
C ARG A 148 -2.62 -10.36 1.58
N TYR A 149 -2.54 -9.09 1.18
CA TYR A 149 -3.69 -8.18 1.17
C TYR A 149 -4.77 -8.63 0.19
N ILE A 150 -4.38 -9.00 -1.03
CA ILE A 150 -5.29 -9.56 -2.05
C ILE A 150 -6.02 -10.79 -1.51
N LYS A 151 -5.31 -11.68 -0.81
CA LYS A 151 -5.87 -12.90 -0.23
C LYS A 151 -6.83 -12.61 0.92
N VAL A 152 -6.42 -11.80 1.91
CA VAL A 152 -7.22 -11.51 3.11
C VAL A 152 -8.49 -10.74 2.77
N ASN A 153 -8.47 -9.92 1.73
CA ASN A 153 -9.64 -9.15 1.27
C ASN A 153 -10.46 -9.88 0.19
N ASN A 154 -10.23 -11.18 -0.04
CA ASN A 154 -10.97 -12.02 -0.99
C ASN A 154 -10.96 -11.52 -2.44
N LEU A 155 -9.88 -10.89 -2.87
CA LEU A 155 -9.76 -10.28 -4.21
C LEU A 155 -9.26 -11.28 -5.27
N VAL A 156 -8.83 -12.47 -4.86
CA VAL A 156 -8.29 -13.51 -5.76
C VAL A 156 -9.30 -13.91 -6.84
N ASN A 157 -10.58 -14.07 -6.49
CA ASN A 157 -11.59 -14.49 -7.45
C ASN A 157 -11.87 -13.43 -8.52
N ALA A 158 -11.78 -12.14 -8.15
CA ALA A 158 -11.88 -11.06 -9.12
C ALA A 158 -10.75 -11.16 -10.15
N LEU A 159 -9.53 -11.46 -9.71
CA LEU A 159 -8.38 -11.66 -10.61
C LEU A 159 -8.51 -12.90 -11.48
N LYS A 160 -8.96 -14.04 -10.93
CA LYS A 160 -9.19 -15.28 -11.71
C LYS A 160 -10.20 -15.08 -12.83
N ASN A 161 -11.22 -14.24 -12.59
CA ASN A 161 -12.28 -13.96 -13.55
C ASN A 161 -12.00 -12.73 -14.41
N ASN A 162 -10.82 -12.10 -14.29
CA ASN A 162 -10.49 -10.81 -14.93
C ASN A 162 -11.55 -9.72 -14.67
N ASP A 163 -12.19 -9.74 -13.50
CA ASP A 163 -13.13 -8.72 -13.05
C ASP A 163 -12.38 -7.53 -12.44
N TRP A 164 -11.83 -6.70 -13.33
CA TRP A 164 -11.03 -5.53 -12.95
C TRP A 164 -11.81 -4.48 -12.19
N LYS A 165 -13.14 -4.43 -12.33
CA LYS A 165 -14.01 -3.52 -11.58
C LYS A 165 -14.14 -3.99 -10.13
N ALA A 166 -14.45 -5.27 -9.92
CA ALA A 166 -14.51 -5.84 -8.58
C ALA A 166 -13.15 -5.76 -7.88
N PHE A 167 -12.06 -6.06 -8.58
CA PHE A 167 -10.71 -5.92 -8.03
C PHE A 167 -10.40 -4.48 -7.65
N ALA A 168 -10.57 -3.52 -8.56
CA ALA A 168 -10.26 -2.11 -8.29
C ALA A 168 -11.13 -1.52 -7.18
N LEU A 169 -12.41 -1.92 -7.09
CA LEU A 169 -13.29 -1.53 -5.98
C LEU A 169 -12.77 -2.04 -4.63
N GLY A 170 -12.35 -3.31 -4.57
CA GLY A 170 -11.84 -3.91 -3.35
C GLY A 170 -10.44 -3.45 -2.96
N TYR A 171 -9.59 -3.13 -3.94
CA TYR A 171 -8.20 -2.72 -3.72
C TYR A 171 -8.07 -1.22 -3.50
N ASN A 172 -8.66 -0.38 -4.37
CA ASN A 172 -8.53 1.08 -4.32
C ASN A 172 -9.73 1.79 -3.67
N GLY A 173 -10.80 1.05 -3.34
CA GLY A 173 -12.00 1.59 -2.70
C GLY A 173 -13.01 2.23 -3.67
N LYS A 174 -14.10 2.79 -3.13
CA LYS A 174 -15.25 3.31 -3.91
C LYS A 174 -14.89 4.40 -4.93
N ALA A 175 -13.77 5.09 -4.74
CA ALA A 175 -13.28 6.13 -5.63
C ALA A 175 -12.46 5.60 -6.82
N TYR A 176 -12.32 4.28 -6.99
CA TYR A 176 -11.43 3.69 -8.00
C TYR A 176 -11.71 4.19 -9.43
N ALA A 177 -13.00 4.33 -9.78
CA ALA A 177 -13.43 4.72 -11.12
C ALA A 177 -13.01 6.16 -11.48
N LYS A 178 -12.91 7.06 -10.50
CA LYS A 178 -12.43 8.43 -10.70
C LYS A 178 -11.01 8.46 -11.26
N ASN A 179 -10.19 7.47 -10.88
CA ASN A 179 -8.81 7.32 -11.31
C ASN A 179 -8.62 6.26 -12.41
N LYS A 180 -9.73 5.70 -12.91
CA LYS A 180 -9.79 4.70 -13.99
C LYS A 180 -8.96 3.43 -13.69
N TYR A 181 -8.89 3.00 -12.43
CA TYR A 181 -8.07 1.83 -12.05
C TYR A 181 -8.49 0.56 -12.78
N ASP A 182 -9.79 0.30 -12.89
CA ASP A 182 -10.35 -0.82 -13.66
C ASP A 182 -9.88 -0.84 -15.12
N ILE A 183 -9.95 0.31 -15.80
CA ILE A 183 -9.52 0.44 -17.20
C ILE A 183 -8.01 0.24 -17.33
N LYS A 184 -7.22 0.82 -16.42
CA LYS A 184 -5.76 0.69 -16.43
C LYS A 184 -5.33 -0.76 -16.22
N LEU A 185 -5.95 -1.46 -15.26
CA LEU A 185 -5.69 -2.87 -14.97
C LEU A 185 -6.05 -3.75 -16.17
N ALA A 186 -7.23 -3.55 -16.77
CA ALA A 186 -7.66 -4.31 -17.94
C ALA A 186 -6.68 -4.14 -19.13
N ASN A 187 -6.24 -2.92 -19.38
CA ASN A 187 -5.30 -2.62 -20.47
C ASN A 187 -3.91 -3.23 -20.20
N ALA A 188 -3.42 -3.11 -18.96
CA ALA A 188 -2.14 -3.70 -18.56
C ALA A 188 -2.18 -5.23 -18.66
N TYR A 189 -3.29 -5.87 -18.23
CA TYR A 189 -3.46 -7.31 -18.37
C TYR A 189 -3.41 -7.75 -19.83
N LYS A 190 -4.12 -7.06 -20.72
CA LYS A 190 -4.10 -7.36 -22.16
C LYS A 190 -2.67 -7.32 -22.73
N LYS A 191 -1.91 -6.28 -22.39
CA LYS A 191 -0.50 -6.12 -22.79
C LYS A 191 0.35 -7.32 -22.37
N PHE A 192 0.22 -7.80 -21.14
CA PHE A 192 1.01 -8.94 -20.65
C PHE A 192 0.50 -10.28 -21.18
N ALA A 193 -0.83 -10.46 -21.32
CA ALA A 193 -1.42 -11.70 -21.82
C ALA A 193 -1.15 -11.94 -23.31
N GLU A 194 -1.04 -10.87 -24.12
CA GLU A 194 -0.73 -10.96 -25.56
C GLU A 194 0.78 -10.95 -25.86
N GLY A 195 1.59 -10.47 -24.91
CA GLY A 195 3.06 -10.42 -25.02
C GLY A 195 3.80 -11.60 -24.36
N SER A 196 3.05 -12.62 -23.91
CA SER A 196 3.58 -13.87 -23.32
C SER A 196 3.60 -14.99 -24.35
#